data_AF-A0A8T4EL48-F1
#
_entry.id   AF-A0A8T4EL48-F1
#
_cell.length_a   1.000
_cell.length_b   1.000
_cell.length_c   1.000
_cell.angle_alpha   90.00
_cell.angle_beta   90.00
_cell.angle_gamma   90.00
#
_symmetry.space_group_name_H-M   'P 1'
#
loop_
_entity.id
_entity.type
_entity.pdbx_description
1 polymer ?
#
loop_
_entity_poly.entity_id
_entity_poly.type
_entity_poly.pdbx_seq_one_letter_code
_entity_poly.pdbx_strand_id
1 'polypeptide(L)'
;MEDGKKEVRVAILTPYLTVAWDEVVKEFGEKRALEQKEKYGFVEDHLGTMDQIVNDKYRVILDKRDEDGDWSGKLPHLAISGCTERGEDEVRGFRGSGIIFGRYSIFYGGCSDYTGFAPADSGYALDIPKRVDVVKRMLTDDDLLEALVLREERKIKAALDDISKGFDRPILVTPYLKKALEQDIQ
;
A
#
# COMPACT_ATOMS: atom_id res chain seq x y z
N MET A 1 -27.76 7.31 7.20
CA MET A 1 -27.50 8.67 6.67
C MET A 1 -26.09 8.65 6.13
N GLU A 2 -25.91 8.85 4.83
CA GLU A 2 -24.59 9.12 4.26
C GLU A 2 -24.08 10.44 4.86
N ASP A 3 -22.87 10.41 5.43
CA ASP A 3 -22.25 11.54 6.13
C ASP A 3 -21.69 12.61 5.19
N GLY A 4 -22.01 12.54 3.89
CA GLY A 4 -21.54 13.46 2.85
C GLY A 4 -20.06 13.33 2.52
N LYS A 5 -19.34 12.35 3.10
CA LYS A 5 -17.90 12.18 2.88
C LYS A 5 -17.61 11.48 1.57
N LYS A 6 -16.53 11.89 0.90
CA LYS A 6 -16.05 11.21 -0.31
C LYS A 6 -15.41 9.88 0.07
N GLU A 7 -15.76 8.81 -0.63
CA GLU A 7 -15.19 7.48 -0.40
C GLU A 7 -13.85 7.34 -1.13
N VAL A 8 -12.82 6.87 -0.43
CA VAL A 8 -11.53 6.44 -1.02
C VAL A 8 -11.28 5.01 -0.64
N ARG A 9 -11.23 4.12 -1.63
CA ARG A 9 -10.88 2.71 -1.42
C ARG A 9 -9.39 2.48 -1.49
N VAL A 10 -8.85 1.87 -0.45
CA VAL A 10 -7.46 1.43 -0.38
C VAL A 10 -7.40 -0.04 -0.05
N ALA A 11 -6.63 -0.75 -0.85
CA ALA A 11 -6.38 -2.15 -0.71
C ALA A 11 -5.10 -2.43 0.07
N ILE A 12 -5.17 -3.32 1.06
CA ILE A 12 -3.99 -3.77 1.80
C ILE A 12 -3.77 -5.26 1.51
N LEU A 13 -2.78 -5.54 0.67
CA LEU A 13 -2.48 -6.87 0.12
C LEU A 13 -1.26 -7.53 0.77
N THR A 14 -0.92 -7.12 1.99
CA THR A 14 0.26 -7.64 2.67
C THR A 14 -0.01 -7.91 4.15
N PRO A 15 0.33 -9.11 4.66
CA PRO A 15 0.11 -9.45 6.06
C PRO A 15 0.95 -8.57 6.99
N TYR A 16 2.05 -8.00 6.50
CA TYR A 16 2.91 -7.09 7.27
C TYR A 16 2.27 -5.74 7.62
N LEU A 17 1.07 -5.46 7.09
CA LEU A 17 0.25 -4.31 7.46
C LEU A 17 -1.06 -4.72 8.14
N THR A 18 -1.47 -5.98 8.10
CA THR A 18 -2.80 -6.41 8.58
C THR A 18 -2.74 -7.39 9.74
N VAL A 19 -1.72 -8.22 9.86
CA VAL A 19 -1.64 -9.25 10.91
C VAL A 19 -1.04 -8.64 12.17
N ALA A 20 -1.64 -8.93 13.32
CA ALA A 20 -1.11 -8.47 14.61
C ALA A 20 0.10 -9.31 15.04
N TRP A 21 1.03 -8.75 15.81
CA TRP A 21 2.25 -9.47 16.22
C TRP A 21 1.97 -10.73 17.04
N ASP A 22 0.98 -10.67 17.92
CA ASP A 22 0.54 -11.81 18.73
C ASP A 22 -0.03 -12.96 17.87
N GLU A 23 -0.71 -12.64 16.76
CA GLU A 23 -1.17 -13.63 15.78
C GLU A 23 0.02 -14.31 15.08
N VAL A 24 1.04 -13.55 14.68
CA VAL A 24 2.28 -14.11 14.10
C VAL A 24 2.98 -15.05 15.09
N VAL A 25 3.10 -14.63 16.36
CA VAL A 25 3.72 -15.46 17.41
C VAL A 25 2.90 -16.73 17.64
N LYS A 26 1.57 -16.63 17.64
CA LYS A 26 0.67 -17.78 17.81
C LYS A 26 0.77 -18.77 16.66
N GLU A 27 0.88 -18.29 15.41
CA GLU A 27 0.95 -19.14 14.21
C GLU A 27 2.32 -19.81 14.05
N PHE A 28 3.41 -19.04 14.19
CA PHE A 28 4.76 -19.50 13.85
C PHE A 28 5.60 -19.91 15.06
N GLY A 29 5.19 -19.54 16.27
CA GLY A 29 6.00 -19.62 17.48
C GLY A 29 7.01 -18.46 17.59
N GLU A 30 7.38 -18.12 18.83
CA GLU A 30 8.20 -16.94 19.15
C GLU A 30 9.51 -16.86 18.37
N LYS A 31 10.25 -17.97 18.26
CA LYS A 31 11.52 -18.02 17.53
C LYS A 31 11.35 -17.63 16.06
N ARG A 32 10.37 -18.21 15.38
CA ARG A 32 10.14 -17.96 13.96
C ARG A 32 9.50 -16.60 13.72
N ALA A 33 8.68 -16.10 14.64
CA ALA A 33 8.18 -14.73 14.61
C ALA A 33 9.34 -13.71 14.70
N LEU A 34 10.29 -13.90 15.62
CA LEU A 34 11.50 -13.07 15.71
C LEU A 34 12.31 -13.09 14.40
N GLU A 35 12.47 -14.26 13.78
CA GLU A 35 13.10 -14.34 12.46
C GLU A 35 12.33 -13.53 11.39
N GLN A 36 11.00 -13.50 11.43
CA GLN A 36 10.19 -12.67 10.53
C GLN A 36 10.41 -11.17 10.80
N LYS A 37 10.51 -10.77 12.07
CA LYS A 37 10.82 -9.39 12.48
C LYS A 37 12.20 -8.96 11.99
N GLU A 38 13.22 -9.76 12.24
CA GLU A 38 14.61 -9.45 11.88
C GLU A 38 14.85 -9.47 10.37
N LYS A 39 14.39 -10.51 9.67
CA LYS A 39 14.70 -10.68 8.24
C LYS A 39 13.78 -9.87 7.34
N TYR A 40 12.50 -9.77 7.72
CA TYR A 40 11.48 -9.21 6.85
C TYR A 40 10.84 -7.94 7.40
N GLY A 41 11.30 -7.43 8.55
CA GLY A 41 10.84 -6.14 9.09
C GLY A 41 9.38 -6.16 9.52
N PHE A 42 8.91 -7.27 10.12
CA PHE A 42 7.60 -7.29 10.78
C PHE A 42 7.59 -6.30 11.96
N VAL A 43 6.55 -5.50 12.09
CA VAL A 43 6.41 -4.50 13.16
C VAL A 43 5.16 -4.76 14.00
N GLU A 44 5.15 -4.26 15.23
CA GLU A 44 4.03 -4.46 16.16
C GLU A 44 2.81 -3.59 15.83
N ASP A 45 3.02 -2.44 15.20
CA ASP A 45 1.92 -1.61 14.71
C ASP A 45 1.30 -2.22 13.45
N HIS A 46 -0.01 -2.10 13.27
CA HIS A 46 -0.73 -2.68 12.13
C HIS A 46 -2.06 -1.96 11.87
N LEU A 47 -2.69 -2.28 10.73
CA LEU A 47 -3.99 -1.79 10.28
C LEU A 47 -5.08 -2.89 10.35
N GLY A 48 -4.74 -4.06 10.91
CA GLY A 48 -5.58 -5.26 10.91
C GLY A 48 -6.97 -5.09 11.51
N THR A 49 -7.09 -4.25 12.53
CA THR A 49 -8.35 -3.98 13.23
C THR A 49 -9.13 -2.80 12.66
N MET A 50 -8.58 -2.10 11.66
CA MET A 50 -9.19 -0.91 11.06
C MET A 50 -9.85 -1.26 9.75
N ASP A 51 -11.18 -1.17 9.65
CA ASP A 51 -11.89 -1.40 8.39
C ASP A 51 -12.09 -0.11 7.59
N GLN A 52 -12.01 1.03 8.28
CA GLN A 52 -12.06 2.34 7.67
C GLN A 52 -11.30 3.36 8.51
N ILE A 53 -10.84 4.41 7.84
CA ILE A 53 -10.33 5.63 8.45
C ILE A 53 -11.23 6.78 8.01
N VAL A 54 -11.72 7.57 8.96
CA VAL A 54 -12.70 8.63 8.69
C VAL A 54 -12.13 9.95 9.19
N ASN A 55 -12.04 10.94 8.29
CA ASN A 55 -11.69 12.31 8.63
C ASN A 55 -12.82 13.28 8.23
N ASP A 56 -12.57 14.58 8.20
CA ASP A 56 -13.61 15.59 7.92
C ASP A 56 -14.17 15.50 6.50
N LYS A 57 -13.36 15.12 5.51
CA LYS A 57 -13.72 15.12 4.08
C LYS A 57 -13.92 13.73 3.49
N TYR A 58 -13.19 12.75 4.00
CA TYR A 58 -13.03 11.44 3.40
C TYR A 58 -13.41 10.31 4.36
N ARG A 59 -13.96 9.26 3.75
CA ARG A 59 -14.07 7.93 4.32
C ARG A 59 -13.15 7.01 3.52
N VAL A 60 -12.04 6.62 4.12
CA VAL A 60 -11.10 5.69 3.54
C VAL A 60 -11.53 4.27 3.92
N ILE A 61 -11.94 3.47 2.95
CA ILE A 61 -12.31 2.06 3.15
C ILE A 61 -11.06 1.22 2.95
N LEU A 62 -10.74 0.37 3.93
CA LEU A 62 -9.58 -0.51 3.90
C LEU A 62 -10.02 -1.93 3.49
N ASP A 63 -9.92 -2.21 2.20
CA ASP A 63 -10.16 -3.54 1.65
C ASP A 63 -8.92 -4.41 1.95
N LYS A 64 -9.03 -5.24 2.97
CA LYS A 64 -8.02 -6.25 3.31
C LYS A 64 -8.35 -7.50 2.50
N ARG A 65 -7.35 -8.11 1.88
CA ARG A 65 -7.54 -9.37 1.17
C ARG A 65 -8.13 -10.40 2.14
N ASP A 66 -9.29 -10.95 1.83
CA ASP A 66 -9.83 -12.12 2.51
C ASP A 66 -9.01 -13.36 2.14
N GLU A 67 -9.24 -14.49 2.81
CA GLU A 67 -8.56 -15.75 2.50
C GLU A 67 -8.80 -16.20 1.04
N ASP A 68 -9.90 -15.74 0.43
CA ASP A 68 -10.32 -16.07 -0.94
C ASP A 68 -9.70 -15.15 -2.01
N GLY A 69 -9.06 -14.06 -1.60
CA GLY A 69 -8.27 -13.21 -2.48
C GLY A 69 -9.06 -12.21 -3.31
N ASP A 70 -10.33 -11.98 -3.01
CA ASP A 70 -11.23 -11.19 -3.86
C ASP A 70 -11.37 -9.74 -3.38
N TRP A 71 -11.68 -8.85 -4.32
CA TRP A 71 -11.98 -7.46 -4.05
C TRP A 71 -13.46 -7.34 -3.66
N SER A 72 -13.84 -6.36 -2.84
CA SER A 72 -15.25 -6.13 -2.46
C SER A 72 -16.14 -5.59 -3.59
N GLY A 73 -15.90 -5.99 -4.85
CA GLY A 73 -16.67 -5.66 -6.04
C GLY A 73 -16.36 -4.30 -6.65
N LYS A 74 -15.54 -3.46 -6.01
CA LYS A 74 -15.05 -2.19 -6.55
C LYS A 74 -13.53 -2.13 -6.48
N LEU A 75 -12.92 -1.63 -7.54
CA LEU A 75 -11.47 -1.51 -7.62
C LEU A 75 -10.95 -0.38 -6.73
N PRO A 76 -9.79 -0.56 -6.09
CA PRO A 76 -9.22 0.43 -5.20
C PRO A 76 -8.55 1.58 -5.97
N HIS A 77 -8.51 2.76 -5.37
CA HIS A 77 -7.72 3.88 -5.91
C HIS A 77 -6.22 3.66 -5.69
N LEU A 78 -5.87 2.99 -4.58
CA LEU A 78 -4.52 2.65 -4.18
C LEU A 78 -4.50 1.22 -3.65
N ALA A 79 -3.52 0.41 -4.07
CA ALA A 79 -3.26 -0.90 -3.51
C ALA A 79 -1.85 -0.99 -2.95
N ILE A 80 -1.71 -1.38 -1.70
CA ILE A 80 -0.42 -1.53 -1.02
C ILE A 80 -0.12 -3.02 -0.90
N SER A 81 0.92 -3.46 -1.59
CA SER A 81 1.32 -4.88 -1.62
C SER A 81 2.76 -5.06 -1.14
N GLY A 82 3.06 -6.25 -0.65
CA GLY A 82 4.43 -6.67 -0.37
C GLY A 82 5.19 -6.97 -1.66
N CYS A 83 6.42 -7.44 -1.55
CA CYS A 83 7.29 -7.74 -2.69
C CYS A 83 7.72 -9.21 -2.78
N THR A 84 6.94 -10.14 -2.20
CA THR A 84 7.21 -11.57 -2.40
C THR A 84 7.07 -11.91 -3.88
N GLU A 85 7.73 -12.97 -4.35
CA GLU A 85 7.66 -13.40 -5.76
C GLU A 85 6.21 -13.45 -6.27
N ARG A 86 5.34 -14.16 -5.54
CA ARG A 86 3.89 -14.21 -5.82
C ARG A 86 3.24 -12.82 -5.80
N GLY A 87 3.55 -11.98 -4.83
CA GLY A 87 2.97 -10.64 -4.74
C GLY A 87 3.36 -9.77 -5.94
N GLU A 88 4.60 -9.88 -6.42
CA GLU A 88 5.05 -9.17 -7.60
C GLU A 88 4.49 -9.75 -8.90
N ASP A 89 4.30 -11.08 -8.99
CA ASP A 89 3.57 -11.71 -10.10
C ASP A 89 2.12 -11.20 -10.17
N GLU A 90 1.44 -11.12 -9.03
CA GLU A 90 0.08 -10.59 -8.96
C GLU A 90 0.04 -9.13 -9.42
N VAL A 91 0.94 -8.26 -8.92
CA VAL A 91 1.01 -6.85 -9.37
C VAL A 91 1.32 -6.74 -10.87
N ARG A 92 2.18 -7.61 -11.40
CA ARG A 92 2.44 -7.68 -12.86
C ARG A 92 1.18 -8.05 -13.64
N GLY A 93 0.37 -8.98 -13.12
CA GLY A 93 -0.91 -9.38 -13.70
C GLY A 93 -1.93 -8.24 -13.77
N PHE A 94 -1.88 -7.29 -12.84
CA PHE A 94 -2.74 -6.11 -12.82
C PHE A 94 -2.19 -4.90 -13.59
N ARG A 95 -1.05 -5.03 -14.28
CA ARG A 95 -0.53 -3.94 -15.11
C ARG A 95 -1.54 -3.58 -16.20
N GLY A 96 -1.86 -2.30 -16.29
CA GLY A 96 -2.88 -1.79 -17.21
C GLY A 96 -4.28 -1.63 -16.60
N SER A 97 -4.51 -2.10 -15.37
CA SER A 97 -5.82 -1.97 -14.68
C SER A 97 -6.18 -0.55 -14.23
N GLY A 98 -5.25 0.41 -14.33
CA GLY A 98 -5.43 1.76 -13.79
C GLY A 98 -5.22 1.89 -12.28
N ILE A 99 -5.04 0.79 -11.55
CA ILE A 99 -4.80 0.81 -10.10
C ILE A 99 -3.37 1.32 -9.81
N ILE A 100 -3.25 2.20 -8.82
CA ILE A 100 -1.95 2.65 -8.32
C ILE A 100 -1.47 1.62 -7.30
N PHE A 101 -0.43 0.85 -7.63
CA PHE A 101 0.20 -0.08 -6.70
C PHE A 101 1.37 0.57 -5.97
N GLY A 102 1.37 0.52 -4.64
CA GLY A 102 2.50 0.86 -3.78
C GLY A 102 3.18 -0.39 -3.23
N ARG A 103 4.50 -0.48 -3.40
CA ARG A 103 5.31 -1.56 -2.83
C ARG A 103 5.65 -1.24 -1.39
N TYR A 104 5.27 -2.09 -0.44
CA TYR A 104 5.64 -2.00 0.97
C TYR A 104 6.70 -3.05 1.27
N SER A 105 7.97 -2.64 1.33
CA SER A 105 9.08 -3.60 1.29
C SER A 105 10.34 -3.17 2.05
N ILE A 106 11.09 -4.17 2.51
CA ILE A 106 12.47 -4.01 3.02
C ILE A 106 13.45 -3.62 1.91
N PHE A 107 13.15 -3.92 0.64
CA PHE A 107 13.97 -3.60 -0.54
C PHE A 107 13.69 -2.19 -1.09
N TYR A 108 13.13 -1.32 -0.27
CA TYR A 108 12.85 0.07 -0.60
C TYR A 108 14.02 0.73 -1.35
N GLY A 109 13.73 1.36 -2.49
CA GLY A 109 14.67 2.01 -3.39
C GLY A 109 15.47 1.07 -4.31
N GLY A 110 15.36 -0.25 -4.13
CA GLY A 110 16.13 -1.25 -4.85
C GLY A 110 15.29 -2.34 -5.52
N CYS A 111 15.98 -3.25 -6.20
CA CYS A 111 15.36 -4.46 -6.74
C CYS A 111 14.94 -5.41 -5.61
N SER A 112 13.90 -6.21 -5.88
CA SER A 112 13.54 -7.31 -4.99
C SER A 112 14.58 -8.42 -5.06
N ASP A 113 15.06 -8.92 -3.92
CA ASP A 113 15.95 -10.10 -3.92
C ASP A 113 15.20 -11.40 -4.27
N TYR A 114 13.86 -11.37 -4.31
CA TYR A 114 13.06 -12.53 -4.72
C TYR A 114 13.03 -12.72 -6.24
N THR A 115 12.93 -11.62 -7.01
CA THR A 115 12.72 -11.67 -8.47
C THR A 115 13.79 -10.94 -9.27
N GLY A 116 14.61 -10.10 -8.63
CA GLY A 116 15.58 -9.22 -9.27
C GLY A 116 14.97 -7.98 -9.93
N PHE A 117 13.64 -7.82 -9.92
CA PHE A 117 13.00 -6.69 -10.60
C PHE A 117 13.00 -5.41 -9.77
N ALA A 118 13.18 -4.28 -10.45
CA ALA A 118 12.91 -2.97 -9.87
C ALA A 118 11.39 -2.79 -9.70
N PRO A 119 10.93 -1.97 -8.73
CA PRO A 119 9.50 -1.79 -8.48
C PRO A 119 8.71 -1.36 -9.72
N ALA A 120 9.26 -0.45 -10.54
CA ALA A 120 8.62 0.01 -11.76
C ALA A 120 8.40 -1.12 -12.80
N ASP A 121 9.31 -2.09 -12.87
CA ASP A 121 9.24 -3.20 -13.82
C ASP A 121 8.14 -4.19 -13.44
N SER A 122 7.95 -4.39 -12.13
CA SER A 122 6.85 -5.19 -11.58
C SER A 122 5.49 -4.49 -11.68
N GLY A 123 5.44 -3.17 -11.90
CA GLY A 123 4.19 -2.40 -12.02
C GLY A 123 3.82 -1.60 -10.77
N TYR A 124 4.74 -1.46 -9.80
CA TYR A 124 4.53 -0.56 -8.68
C TYR A 124 4.71 0.88 -9.11
N ALA A 125 3.70 1.70 -8.87
CA ALA A 125 3.72 3.15 -9.07
C ALA A 125 4.44 3.89 -7.92
N LEU A 126 4.39 3.31 -6.71
CA LEU A 126 5.03 3.85 -5.51
C LEU A 126 5.93 2.78 -4.87
N ASP A 127 7.00 3.21 -4.22
CA ASP A 127 7.84 2.37 -3.37
C ASP A 127 7.89 3.00 -1.97
N ILE A 128 7.23 2.33 -1.03
CA ILE A 128 6.90 2.80 0.32
C ILE A 128 7.87 2.13 1.28
N PRO A 129 8.59 2.88 2.13
CA PRO A 129 9.44 2.29 3.15
C PRO A 129 8.60 1.40 4.07
N LYS A 130 9.18 0.30 4.57
CA LYS A 130 8.48 -0.66 5.44
C LYS A 130 8.21 -0.10 6.85
N ARG A 131 7.34 0.90 6.93
CA ARG A 131 6.88 1.55 8.16
C ARG A 131 5.38 1.85 8.11
N VAL A 132 4.68 1.46 9.17
CA VAL A 132 3.20 1.60 9.26
C VAL A 132 2.77 3.05 9.44
N ASP A 133 3.56 3.86 10.13
CA ASP A 133 3.29 5.28 10.32
C ASP A 133 3.27 6.08 9.01
N VAL A 134 4.15 5.74 8.06
CA VAL A 134 4.14 6.31 6.69
C VAL A 134 2.82 5.97 5.99
N VAL A 135 2.38 4.71 6.05
CA VAL A 135 1.10 4.30 5.45
C VAL A 135 -0.07 5.02 6.13
N LYS A 136 -0.11 5.07 7.47
CA LYS A 136 -1.16 5.80 8.20
C LYS A 136 -1.21 7.27 7.80
N ARG A 137 -0.04 7.91 7.60
CA ARG A 137 0.01 9.29 7.12
C ARG A 137 -0.56 9.42 5.71
N MET A 138 -0.23 8.52 4.78
CA MET A 138 -0.85 8.49 3.45
C MET A 138 -2.37 8.36 3.51
N LEU A 139 -2.89 7.52 4.40
CA LEU A 139 -4.33 7.26 4.53
C LEU A 139 -5.10 8.36 5.28
N THR A 140 -4.42 9.34 5.84
CA THR A 140 -5.04 10.45 6.59
C THR A 140 -4.75 11.82 5.99
N ASP A 141 -3.96 11.88 4.92
CA ASP A 141 -3.58 13.11 4.24
C ASP A 141 -4.63 13.50 3.19
N ASP A 142 -5.34 14.60 3.45
CA ASP A 142 -6.43 15.08 2.60
C ASP A 142 -5.98 15.35 1.15
N ASP A 143 -4.79 15.92 0.96
CA ASP A 143 -4.29 16.31 -0.34
C ASP A 143 -3.95 15.08 -1.18
N LEU A 144 -3.35 14.05 -0.57
CA LEU A 144 -3.13 12.78 -1.24
C LEU A 144 -4.45 12.08 -1.57
N LEU A 145 -5.39 12.02 -0.63
CA LEU A 145 -6.69 11.37 -0.84
C LEU A 145 -7.47 12.06 -1.98
N GLU A 146 -7.46 13.40 -2.02
CA GLU A 146 -8.04 14.15 -3.14
C GLU A 146 -7.34 13.83 -4.46
N ALA A 147 -6.02 13.82 -4.47
CA ALA A 147 -5.22 13.57 -5.65
C ALA A 147 -5.42 12.16 -6.22
N LEU A 148 -5.62 11.15 -5.36
CA LEU A 148 -5.94 9.78 -5.75
C LEU A 148 -7.31 9.68 -6.42
N VAL A 149 -8.32 10.37 -5.89
CA VAL A 149 -9.67 10.42 -6.48
C VAL A 149 -9.66 11.15 -7.83
N LEU A 150 -8.94 12.26 -7.92
CA LEU A 150 -8.84 13.05 -9.16
C LEU A 150 -7.87 12.45 -10.18
N ARG A 151 -7.06 11.45 -9.78
CA ARG A 151 -6.03 10.79 -10.60
C ARG A 151 -5.03 11.78 -11.23
N GLU A 152 -4.68 12.83 -10.50
CA GLU A 152 -3.78 13.89 -10.99
C GLU A 152 -2.33 13.63 -10.58
N GLU A 153 -1.48 13.22 -11.53
CA GLU A 153 -0.07 12.86 -11.29
C GLU A 153 0.69 13.94 -10.50
N ARG A 154 0.55 15.21 -10.89
CA ARG A 154 1.25 16.32 -10.24
C ARG A 154 0.82 16.50 -8.78
N LYS A 155 -0.47 16.35 -8.49
CA LYS A 155 -1.01 16.47 -7.12
C LYS A 155 -0.57 15.29 -6.26
N ILE A 156 -0.58 14.08 -6.81
CA ILE A 156 -0.09 12.87 -6.11
C ILE A 156 1.37 13.06 -5.72
N LYS A 157 2.23 13.47 -6.66
CA LYS A 157 3.65 13.72 -6.38
C LYS A 157 3.84 14.79 -5.30
N ALA A 158 3.14 15.92 -5.42
CA ALA A 158 3.26 17.01 -4.45
C ALA A 158 2.82 16.60 -3.03
N ALA A 159 1.72 15.85 -2.89
CA ALA A 159 1.24 15.36 -1.61
C ALA A 159 2.20 14.33 -1.01
N LEU A 160 2.72 13.40 -1.82
CA LEU A 160 3.71 12.42 -1.36
C LEU A 160 5.03 13.09 -0.94
N ASP A 161 5.48 14.12 -1.65
CA ASP A 161 6.65 14.92 -1.27
C ASP A 161 6.42 15.62 0.08
N ASP A 162 5.23 16.15 0.32
CA ASP A 162 4.90 16.80 1.60
C ASP A 162 4.84 15.81 2.77
N ILE A 163 4.14 14.68 2.59
CA ILE A 163 4.13 13.55 3.53
C ILE A 163 5.56 13.13 3.87
N SER A 164 6.43 13.03 2.86
CA SER A 164 7.80 12.54 2.99
C SER A 164 8.70 13.46 3.82
N LYS A 165 8.39 14.76 3.97
CA LYS A 165 9.20 15.68 4.80
C LYS A 165 9.26 15.28 6.27
N GLY A 166 8.28 14.50 6.74
CA GLY A 166 8.20 14.00 8.11
C GLY A 166 9.03 12.74 8.37
N PHE A 167 9.70 12.17 7.35
CA PHE A 167 10.34 10.86 7.45
C PHE A 167 11.75 10.85 6.85
N ASP A 168 12.67 10.13 7.49
CA ASP A 168 14.06 9.97 6.99
C ASP A 168 14.14 9.21 5.65
N ARG A 169 13.14 8.37 5.38
CA ARG A 169 13.00 7.65 4.11
C ARG A 169 11.71 8.14 3.44
N PRO A 170 11.79 8.85 2.30
CA PRO A 170 10.61 9.35 1.61
C PRO A 170 9.81 8.21 0.97
N ILE A 171 8.61 8.52 0.47
CA ILE A 171 7.90 7.62 -0.45
C ILE A 171 8.45 7.89 -1.85
N LEU A 172 8.93 6.86 -2.54
CA LEU A 172 9.47 7.04 -3.89
C LEU A 172 8.37 6.87 -4.91
N VAL A 173 8.23 7.84 -5.81
CA VAL A 173 7.39 7.72 -6.99
C VAL A 173 8.19 7.05 -8.10
N THR A 174 7.66 5.97 -8.65
CA THR A 174 8.31 5.26 -9.75
C THR A 174 7.88 5.83 -11.11
N PRO A 175 8.65 5.58 -12.19
CA PRO A 175 8.21 5.90 -13.55
C PRO A 175 6.89 5.23 -13.98
N TYR A 176 6.44 4.18 -13.29
CA TYR A 176 5.21 3.48 -13.63
C TYR A 176 3.94 4.23 -13.21
N LEU A 177 4.01 5.20 -12.28
CA LEU A 177 2.84 5.99 -11.86
C LEU A 177 2.11 6.61 -13.04
N LYS A 178 2.84 7.23 -13.97
CA LYS A 178 2.25 7.85 -15.16
C LYS A 178 1.46 6.83 -15.98
N LYS A 179 2.02 5.64 -16.21
CA LYS A 179 1.34 4.56 -16.95
C LYS A 179 0.09 4.06 -16.23
N ALA A 180 0.14 3.96 -14.90
CA ALA A 180 -1.03 3.58 -14.11
C ALA A 180 -2.15 4.63 -14.22
N LEU A 181 -1.82 5.92 -14.29
CA LEU A 181 -2.79 7.01 -14.38
C LEU A 181 -3.40 7.20 -15.78
N GLU A 182 -2.68 6.81 -16.83
CA GLU A 182 -3.16 6.87 -18.23
C GLU A 182 -4.27 5.85 -18.54
N GLN A 183 -4.49 4.87 -17.66
CA GLN A 183 -5.56 3.89 -17.80
C GLN A 183 -6.76 4.29 -16.95
N ASP A 184 -7.97 4.08 -17.47
CA ASP A 184 -9.16 4.05 -16.64
C ASP A 184 -9.09 2.85 -15.68
N ILE A 185 -9.70 2.99 -14.52
CA ILE A 185 -9.82 1.87 -13.57
C ILE A 185 -10.81 0.87 -14.21
N GLN A 186 -10.31 -0.27 -14.69
CA GLN A 186 -11.05 -1.30 -15.44
C GLN A 186 -11.45 -2.48 -14.55
#